data_AF-A0A9D6PJZ6-F1
#
_entry.id   AF-A0A9D6PJZ6-F1
#
_cell.length_a   1.000
_cell.length_b   1.000
_cell.length_c   1.000
_cell.angle_alpha   90.00
_cell.angle_beta   90.00
_cell.angle_gamma   90.00
#
_symmetry.space_group_name_H-M   'P 1'
#
loop_
_entity.id
_entity.type
_entity.pdbx_description
1 polymer ?
#
loop_
_entity_poly.entity_id
_entity_poly.type
_entity_poly.pdbx_seq_one_letter_code
_entity_poly.pdbx_strand_id
1 'polypeptide(L)'
;MKISIRLFLYVALVSIFLGQKTVSGEPGSDSIVESLRNKIPKGWKISVTKDELSVIKEERCWVLFENRINAPFSQEKPGEREQRIRSQGKEVYAEIKFKMEPRWPPEKIEKVTGENLETFKKIQGLPRQFSIDHLHDSFLSSKGEETFVPKTEKEKKRVEEFKKAKLELEKKIVKLPDFHTQNFSLFVDSHKGLEDEFHIVYPEETSREGYQVLSEIKELCEK
;
A
#
# COMPACT_ATOMS: atom_id res chain seq x y z
N MET A 1 -57.31 16.13 -47.60
CA MET A 1 -57.83 17.38 -46.99
C MET A 1 -58.31 17.10 -45.58
N LYS A 2 -57.44 17.30 -44.57
CA LYS A 2 -57.72 17.89 -43.24
C LYS A 2 -56.49 17.67 -42.34
N ILE A 3 -55.92 18.81 -41.97
CA ILE A 3 -54.86 19.05 -41.00
C ILE A 3 -55.49 19.03 -39.59
N SER A 4 -54.78 18.54 -38.58
CA SER A 4 -54.66 19.17 -37.24
C SER A 4 -53.85 18.28 -36.28
N ILE A 5 -52.63 18.67 -35.89
CA ILE A 5 -52.24 19.55 -34.77
C ILE A 5 -51.86 18.73 -33.53
N ARG A 6 -50.54 18.62 -33.36
CA ARG A 6 -49.72 18.78 -32.13
C ARG A 6 -50.33 18.36 -30.80
N LEU A 7 -49.67 17.42 -30.12
CA LEU A 7 -49.36 17.62 -28.70
C LEU A 7 -47.94 17.13 -28.40
N PHE A 8 -47.08 18.11 -28.15
CA PHE A 8 -45.74 18.00 -27.59
C PHE A 8 -45.83 17.37 -26.20
N LEU A 9 -45.10 16.26 -25.97
CA LEU A 9 -44.61 15.93 -24.62
C LEU A 9 -43.09 15.79 -24.69
N TYR A 10 -42.45 16.94 -24.53
CA TYR A 10 -41.03 17.05 -24.17
C TYR A 10 -40.91 16.56 -22.72
N VAL A 11 -40.54 15.29 -22.53
CA VAL A 11 -40.06 14.83 -21.22
C VAL A 11 -38.64 15.36 -21.10
N ALA A 12 -38.51 16.50 -20.42
CA ALA A 12 -37.24 17.04 -19.99
C ALA A 12 -36.59 16.05 -19.03
N LEU A 13 -35.65 15.27 -19.55
CA LEU A 13 -34.64 14.56 -18.76
C LEU A 13 -33.76 15.63 -18.13
N VAL A 14 -34.19 16.09 -16.95
CA VAL A 14 -33.39 16.90 -16.02
C VAL A 14 -32.15 16.08 -15.70
N SER A 15 -31.08 16.46 -16.39
CA SER A 15 -29.73 15.98 -16.15
C SER A 15 -29.31 16.50 -14.78
N ILE A 16 -29.49 15.69 -13.74
CA ILE A 16 -28.79 15.87 -12.48
C ILE A 16 -27.34 15.46 -12.77
N PHE A 17 -26.59 16.37 -13.41
CA PHE A 17 -25.14 16.37 -13.31
C PHE A 17 -24.85 16.74 -11.86
N LEU A 18 -24.68 15.73 -11.01
CA LEU A 18 -23.93 15.90 -9.78
C LEU A 18 -22.63 16.61 -10.18
N GLY A 19 -22.45 17.81 -9.64
CA GLY A 19 -21.18 18.53 -9.70
C GLY A 19 -20.12 17.73 -8.98
N GLN A 20 -19.60 16.69 -9.62
CA GLN A 20 -18.23 16.28 -9.40
C GLN A 20 -17.40 17.43 -9.94
N LYS A 21 -17.01 18.31 -9.03
CA LYS A 21 -15.90 19.23 -9.24
C LYS A 21 -14.74 18.34 -9.64
N THR A 22 -14.50 18.19 -10.95
CA THR A 22 -13.33 17.50 -11.46
C THR A 22 -12.16 18.26 -10.86
N VAL A 23 -11.49 17.65 -9.87
CA VAL A 23 -10.20 18.13 -9.40
C VAL A 23 -9.26 17.87 -10.58
N SER A 24 -9.26 18.83 -11.50
CA SER A 24 -8.45 18.86 -12.71
C SER A 24 -7.09 19.44 -12.34
N GLY A 25 -6.33 18.70 -11.55
CA GLY A 25 -4.89 18.86 -11.53
C GLY A 25 -4.36 17.85 -12.53
N GLU A 26 -3.74 18.30 -13.62
CA GLU A 26 -2.90 17.37 -14.39
C GLU A 26 -1.81 16.85 -13.44
N PRO A 27 -1.47 15.56 -13.44
CA PRO A 27 -0.48 15.02 -12.50
C PRO A 27 0.90 15.71 -12.55
N GLY A 28 1.20 16.45 -13.64
CA GLY A 28 2.41 17.27 -13.79
C GLY A 28 2.35 18.68 -13.19
N SER A 29 1.23 19.11 -12.58
CA SER A 29 1.11 20.45 -11.96
C SER A 29 1.15 20.43 -10.43
N ASP A 30 1.51 19.29 -9.80
CA ASP A 30 1.60 19.17 -8.35
C ASP A 30 2.95 19.69 -7.84
N SER A 31 2.93 20.74 -7.02
CA SER A 31 4.15 21.42 -6.55
C SER A 31 5.03 20.54 -5.66
N ILE A 32 4.46 19.56 -4.95
CA ILE A 32 5.21 18.60 -4.14
C ILE A 32 5.91 17.59 -5.04
N VAL A 33 5.23 17.10 -6.09
CA VAL A 33 5.83 16.22 -7.09
C VAL A 33 7.00 16.91 -7.82
N GLU A 34 6.83 18.18 -8.19
CA GLU A 34 7.91 18.96 -8.81
C GLU A 34 9.07 19.23 -7.84
N SER A 35 8.78 19.46 -6.56
CA SER A 35 9.81 19.56 -5.52
C SER A 35 10.58 18.25 -5.37
N LEU A 36 9.89 17.10 -5.41
CA LEU A 36 10.51 15.78 -5.38
C LEU A 36 11.45 15.58 -6.58
N ARG A 37 11.05 15.95 -7.79
CA ARG A 37 11.92 15.82 -8.99
C ARG A 37 13.28 16.50 -8.81
N ASN A 38 13.32 17.62 -8.08
CA ASN A 38 14.54 18.38 -7.84
C ASN A 38 15.42 17.84 -6.70
N LYS A 39 14.84 17.01 -5.81
CA LYS A 39 15.52 16.47 -4.63
C LYS A 39 15.95 15.02 -4.77
N ILE A 40 15.38 14.25 -5.71
CA ILE A 40 15.77 12.85 -5.91
C ILE A 40 17.24 12.72 -6.37
N PRO A 41 17.94 11.64 -6.02
CA PRO A 41 19.31 11.41 -6.44
C PRO A 41 19.46 11.36 -7.97
N LYS A 42 20.66 11.70 -8.47
CA LYS A 42 20.99 11.54 -9.90
C LYS A 42 20.81 10.08 -10.32
N GLY A 43 20.34 9.86 -11.55
CA GLY A 43 20.03 8.52 -12.05
C GLY A 43 18.69 7.97 -11.56
N TRP A 44 17.88 8.77 -10.87
CA TRP A 44 16.49 8.44 -10.58
C TRP A 44 15.55 9.33 -11.39
N LYS A 45 14.37 8.80 -11.72
CA LYS A 45 13.33 9.48 -12.46
C LYS A 45 11.97 9.31 -11.80
N ILE A 46 11.18 10.37 -11.83
CA ILE A 46 9.77 10.33 -11.43
C ILE A 46 8.91 10.20 -12.69
N SER A 47 8.15 9.12 -12.76
CA SER A 47 7.07 8.92 -13.73
C SER A 47 5.74 9.13 -13.02
N VAL A 48 4.86 9.92 -13.62
CA VAL A 48 3.53 10.18 -13.07
C VAL A 48 2.51 9.93 -14.16
N THR A 49 1.54 9.10 -13.85
CA THR A 49 0.37 8.84 -14.68
C THR A 49 -0.88 9.32 -13.94
N LYS A 50 -2.07 9.05 -14.48
CA LYS A 50 -3.33 9.41 -13.82
C LYS A 50 -3.51 8.72 -12.46
N ASP A 51 -3.09 7.45 -12.37
CA ASP A 51 -3.42 6.58 -11.24
C ASP A 51 -2.17 6.07 -10.49
N GLU A 52 -0.96 6.45 -10.93
CA GLU A 52 0.30 5.95 -10.39
C GLU A 52 1.40 7.01 -10.40
N LEU A 53 2.17 7.07 -9.31
CA LEU A 53 3.47 7.75 -9.21
C LEU A 53 4.54 6.70 -8.96
N SER A 54 5.58 6.70 -9.78
CA SER A 54 6.70 5.76 -9.70
C SER A 54 8.03 6.51 -9.69
N VAL A 55 8.87 6.23 -8.71
CA VAL A 55 10.25 6.75 -8.63
C VAL A 55 11.20 5.60 -8.93
N ILE A 56 11.88 5.67 -10.07
CA ILE A 56 12.60 4.55 -10.67
C ILE A 56 14.07 4.93 -10.88
N LYS A 57 14.99 4.06 -10.45
CA LYS A 57 16.41 4.19 -10.80
C LYS A 57 16.63 3.76 -12.25
N GLU A 58 17.32 4.58 -13.02
CA GLU A 58 17.60 4.33 -14.44
C GLU A 58 18.55 3.16 -14.67
N GLU A 59 19.48 2.97 -13.74
CA GLU A 59 20.41 1.85 -13.75
C GLU A 59 19.82 0.65 -13.01
N ARG A 60 20.15 -0.53 -13.50
CA ARG A 60 19.73 -1.78 -12.87
C ARG A 60 20.59 -2.11 -11.66
N CYS A 61 19.99 -2.82 -10.71
CA CYS A 61 20.66 -3.41 -9.56
C CYS A 61 20.42 -4.92 -9.51
N TRP A 62 21.23 -5.61 -8.73
CA TRP A 62 21.09 -7.03 -8.45
C TRP A 62 20.48 -7.23 -7.08
N VAL A 63 19.43 -8.03 -7.00
CA VAL A 63 18.73 -8.36 -5.77
C VAL A 63 18.83 -9.85 -5.51
N LEU A 64 19.36 -10.21 -4.34
CA LEU A 64 19.42 -11.59 -3.87
C LEU A 64 18.49 -11.75 -2.68
N PHE A 65 17.55 -12.70 -2.77
CA PHE A 65 16.74 -13.10 -1.62
C PHE A 65 17.59 -13.88 -0.63
N GLU A 66 17.70 -13.37 0.59
CA GLU A 66 18.41 -13.99 1.69
C GLU A 66 17.70 -13.60 3.00
N ASN A 67 17.14 -14.57 3.71
CA ASN A 67 16.53 -14.30 5.01
C ASN A 67 17.63 -13.99 6.03
N ARG A 68 17.75 -12.72 6.43
CA ARG A 68 18.77 -12.25 7.38
C ARG A 68 18.24 -12.12 8.80
N ILE A 69 16.99 -12.53 9.05
CA ILE A 69 16.41 -12.51 10.38
C ILE A 69 17.22 -13.44 11.29
N ASN A 70 17.93 -12.86 12.25
CA ASN A 70 18.87 -13.53 13.16
C ASN A 70 20.08 -14.18 12.49
N ALA A 71 20.41 -13.82 11.24
CA ALA A 71 21.64 -14.30 10.62
C ALA A 71 22.86 -13.70 11.34
N PRO A 72 23.90 -14.49 11.63
CA PRO A 72 25.16 -13.95 12.14
C PRO A 72 25.76 -12.96 11.14
N PHE A 73 26.61 -12.05 11.61
CA PHE A 73 27.36 -11.17 10.72
C PHE A 73 28.10 -12.00 9.67
N SER A 74 27.93 -11.61 8.39
CA SER A 74 28.60 -12.28 7.28
C SER A 74 30.12 -12.26 7.48
N GLN A 75 30.77 -13.41 7.27
CA GLN A 75 32.23 -13.54 7.28
C GLN A 75 32.83 -13.46 5.86
N GLU A 76 32.05 -12.99 4.88
CA GLU A 76 32.49 -12.81 3.50
C GLU A 76 33.69 -11.84 3.42
N LYS A 77 34.67 -12.18 2.59
CA LYS A 77 35.78 -11.28 2.27
C LYS A 77 35.30 -10.12 1.38
N PRO A 78 36.06 -9.02 1.29
CA PRO A 78 35.76 -7.93 0.37
C PRO A 78 35.54 -8.46 -1.06
N GLY A 79 34.39 -8.16 -1.65
CA GLY A 79 34.01 -8.55 -3.02
C GLY A 79 33.31 -9.91 -3.17
N GLU A 80 33.40 -10.83 -2.20
CA GLU A 80 32.69 -12.13 -2.26
C GLU A 80 31.17 -11.93 -2.24
N ARG A 81 30.69 -11.02 -1.40
CA ARG A 81 29.28 -10.63 -1.31
C ARG A 81 28.74 -10.15 -2.66
N GLU A 82 29.46 -9.26 -3.34
CA GLU A 82 29.09 -8.74 -4.65
C GLU A 82 28.97 -9.86 -5.69
N GLN A 83 29.99 -10.72 -5.79
CA GLN A 83 29.99 -11.81 -6.76
C GLN A 83 28.84 -12.77 -6.53
N ARG A 84 28.53 -13.07 -5.26
CA ARG A 84 27.39 -13.91 -4.90
C ARG A 84 26.06 -13.26 -5.31
N ILE A 85 25.86 -11.99 -5.00
CA ILE A 85 24.63 -11.27 -5.39
C ILE A 85 24.47 -11.24 -6.92
N ARG A 86 25.55 -10.99 -7.66
CA ARG A 86 25.48 -10.97 -9.14
C ARG A 86 25.28 -12.36 -9.77
N SER A 87 25.78 -13.43 -9.14
CA SER A 87 25.67 -14.79 -9.70
C SER A 87 24.37 -15.51 -9.32
N GLN A 88 23.79 -15.21 -8.16
CA GLN A 88 22.59 -15.87 -7.63
C GLN A 88 21.37 -14.96 -7.58
N GLY A 89 21.58 -13.64 -7.64
CA GLY A 89 20.51 -12.65 -7.61
C GLY A 89 19.85 -12.46 -8.97
N LYS A 90 18.84 -11.58 -8.96
CA LYS A 90 18.12 -11.16 -10.15
C LYS A 90 18.40 -9.70 -10.42
N GLU A 91 18.69 -9.39 -11.67
CA GLU A 91 18.84 -8.02 -12.12
C GLU A 91 17.45 -7.37 -12.28
N VAL A 92 17.23 -6.23 -11.63
CA VAL A 92 15.95 -5.48 -11.63
C VAL A 92 16.19 -3.98 -11.66
N TYR A 93 15.14 -3.21 -11.92
CA TYR A 93 15.13 -1.78 -11.63
C TYR A 93 14.71 -1.55 -10.18
N ALA A 94 15.42 -0.66 -9.48
CA ALA A 94 14.94 -0.17 -8.21
C ALA A 94 13.77 0.79 -8.44
N GLU A 95 12.66 0.57 -7.75
CA GLU A 95 11.40 1.28 -7.97
C GLU A 95 10.66 1.44 -6.63
N ILE A 96 10.12 2.63 -6.41
CA ILE A 96 9.13 2.89 -5.37
C ILE A 96 7.84 3.34 -6.08
N LYS A 97 6.77 2.61 -5.87
CA LYS A 97 5.50 2.77 -6.57
C LYS A 97 4.38 3.14 -5.62
N PHE A 98 3.61 4.15 -6.03
CA PHE A 98 2.44 4.62 -5.32
C PHE A 98 1.23 4.57 -6.24
N LYS A 99 0.13 4.03 -5.73
CA LYS A 99 -1.19 4.29 -6.32
C LYS A 99 -1.61 5.71 -5.94
N MET A 100 -2.13 6.45 -6.90
CA MET A 100 -2.64 7.81 -6.72
C MET A 100 -4.16 7.83 -6.72
N GLU A 101 -4.73 8.59 -5.80
CA GLU A 101 -6.14 8.99 -5.84
C GLU A 101 -6.23 10.50 -5.65
N PRO A 102 -7.31 11.16 -6.11
CA PRO A 102 -7.58 12.55 -5.74
C PRO A 102 -7.47 12.72 -4.23
N ARG A 103 -6.84 13.80 -3.79
CA ARG A 103 -6.56 14.04 -2.36
C ARG A 103 -7.81 13.84 -1.52
N TRP A 104 -7.73 12.92 -0.57
CA TRP A 104 -8.80 12.70 0.38
C TRP A 104 -8.91 13.92 1.30
N PRO A 105 -10.12 14.46 1.49
CA PRO A 105 -10.32 15.54 2.44
C PRO A 105 -10.18 15.01 3.88
N PRO A 106 -9.76 15.85 4.85
CA PRO A 106 -9.53 15.42 6.24
C PRO A 106 -10.73 14.69 6.87
N GLU A 107 -11.96 15.12 6.55
CA GLU A 107 -13.19 14.52 7.07
C GLU A 107 -13.37 13.06 6.61
N LYS A 108 -12.90 12.74 5.39
CA LYS A 108 -12.91 11.36 4.88
C LYS A 108 -11.89 10.50 5.62
N ILE A 109 -10.71 11.04 5.90
CA ILE A 109 -9.65 10.35 6.66
C ILE A 109 -10.13 10.04 8.08
N GLU A 110 -10.69 11.03 8.76
CA GLU A 110 -11.23 10.87 10.12
C GLU A 110 -12.35 9.83 10.16
N LYS A 111 -13.31 9.93 9.23
CA LYS A 111 -14.43 8.97 9.13
C LYS A 111 -13.93 7.54 8.94
N VAL A 112 -13.06 7.31 7.94
CA VAL A 112 -12.52 5.98 7.65
C VAL A 112 -11.68 5.46 8.81
N THR A 113 -10.91 6.32 9.47
CA THR A 113 -10.14 5.95 10.67
C THR A 113 -11.07 5.48 11.79
N GLY A 114 -12.18 6.19 12.04
CA GLY A 114 -13.19 5.79 13.01
C GLY A 114 -13.86 4.46 12.66
N GLU A 115 -14.27 4.28 11.39
CA GLU A 115 -14.87 3.02 10.91
C GLU A 115 -13.90 1.83 11.01
N ASN A 116 -12.63 2.04 10.67
CA ASN A 116 -11.58 1.04 10.83
C ASN A 116 -11.37 0.69 12.30
N LEU A 117 -11.27 1.69 13.19
CA LEU A 117 -11.11 1.48 14.63
C LEU A 117 -12.24 0.64 15.24
N GLU A 118 -13.48 0.95 14.88
CA GLU A 118 -14.64 0.16 15.32
C GLU A 118 -14.61 -1.27 14.76
N THR A 119 -14.13 -1.45 13.53
CA THR A 119 -13.93 -2.77 12.93
C THR A 119 -12.85 -3.56 13.67
N PHE A 120 -11.72 -2.93 14.02
CA PHE A 120 -10.65 -3.56 14.82
C PHE A 120 -11.15 -3.98 16.20
N LYS A 121 -11.92 -3.13 16.90
CA LYS A 121 -12.53 -3.49 18.19
C LYS A 121 -13.45 -4.71 18.08
N LYS A 122 -14.24 -4.79 17.01
CA LYS A 122 -15.10 -5.96 16.75
C LYS A 122 -14.26 -7.22 16.52
N ILE A 123 -13.21 -7.14 15.70
CA ILE A 123 -12.29 -8.26 15.44
C ILE A 123 -11.67 -8.76 16.76
N GLN A 124 -11.15 -7.85 17.59
CA GLN A 124 -10.55 -8.19 18.89
C GLN A 124 -11.55 -8.84 19.87
N GLY A 125 -12.85 -8.54 19.73
CA GLY A 125 -13.92 -9.15 20.53
C GLY A 125 -14.41 -10.52 20.01
N LEU A 126 -14.06 -10.91 18.78
CA LEU A 126 -14.57 -12.15 18.18
C LEU A 126 -14.15 -13.42 18.96
N PRO A 127 -12.89 -13.57 19.43
CA PRO A 127 -12.50 -14.77 20.17
C PRO A 127 -13.40 -15.04 21.39
N ARG A 128 -13.81 -13.98 22.11
CA ARG A 128 -14.77 -14.05 23.21
C ARG A 128 -16.18 -14.38 22.75
N GLN A 129 -16.65 -13.76 21.67
CA GLN A 129 -17.97 -14.01 21.09
C GLN A 129 -18.17 -15.49 20.68
N PHE A 130 -17.13 -16.11 20.11
CA PHE A 130 -17.13 -17.53 19.74
C PHE A 130 -16.69 -18.46 20.89
N SER A 131 -16.37 -17.89 22.06
CA SER A 131 -15.90 -18.63 23.24
C SER A 131 -14.68 -19.50 22.94
N ILE A 132 -13.70 -18.96 22.20
CA ILE A 132 -12.45 -19.63 21.80
C ILE A 132 -11.19 -19.01 22.43
N ASP A 133 -11.32 -17.97 23.28
CA ASP A 133 -10.18 -17.30 23.94
C ASP A 133 -9.19 -18.29 24.57
N HIS A 134 -9.71 -19.31 25.24
CA HIS A 134 -8.94 -20.35 25.94
C HIS A 134 -8.17 -21.29 25.01
N LEU A 135 -8.41 -21.23 23.69
CA LEU A 135 -7.71 -22.03 22.68
C LEU A 135 -6.51 -21.30 22.06
N HIS A 136 -6.30 -20.02 22.41
CA HIS A 136 -5.22 -19.21 21.88
C HIS A 136 -3.85 -19.76 22.30
N ASP A 137 -2.96 -19.93 21.33
CA ASP A 137 -1.58 -20.37 21.54
C ASP A 137 -0.62 -19.24 21.20
N SER A 138 -0.04 -18.62 22.22
CA SER A 138 0.91 -17.50 22.05
C SER A 138 2.25 -17.91 21.44
N PHE A 139 2.64 -19.19 21.53
CA PHE A 139 3.90 -19.69 20.96
C PHE A 139 3.77 -19.96 19.46
N LEU A 140 2.58 -20.38 19.02
CA LEU A 140 2.26 -20.62 17.61
C LEU A 140 1.70 -19.38 16.91
N SER A 141 1.39 -18.32 17.65
CA SER A 141 0.93 -17.05 17.09
C SER A 141 2.12 -16.20 16.66
N SER A 142 1.97 -15.52 15.53
CA SER A 142 2.97 -14.60 14.99
C SER A 142 2.42 -13.17 14.97
N LYS A 143 3.27 -12.20 14.59
CA LYS A 143 2.84 -10.80 14.51
C LYS A 143 1.74 -10.64 13.45
N GLY A 144 0.51 -10.46 13.90
CA GLY A 144 -0.67 -10.30 13.05
C GLY A 144 -1.43 -11.58 12.73
N GLU A 145 -0.95 -12.75 13.17
CA GLU A 145 -1.63 -14.04 12.96
C GLU A 145 -1.80 -14.77 14.29
N GLU A 146 -3.05 -14.85 14.75
CA GLU A 146 -3.43 -15.56 15.97
C GLU A 146 -3.77 -17.02 15.66
N THR A 147 -3.14 -17.94 16.38
CA THR A 147 -3.37 -19.37 16.25
C THR A 147 -4.24 -19.88 17.40
N PHE A 148 -5.34 -20.56 17.05
CA PHE A 148 -6.24 -21.23 18.00
C PHE A 148 -6.19 -22.74 17.79
N VAL A 149 -5.92 -23.51 18.84
CA VAL A 149 -5.69 -24.97 18.77
C VAL A 149 -6.90 -25.72 19.36
N PRO A 150 -7.86 -26.18 18.54
CA PRO A 150 -9.02 -26.93 19.02
C PRO A 150 -8.64 -28.36 19.43
N LYS A 151 -9.29 -28.90 20.47
CA LYS A 151 -9.13 -30.29 20.94
C LYS A 151 -10.34 -31.16 20.62
N THR A 152 -11.49 -30.53 20.33
CA THR A 152 -12.76 -31.20 20.04
C THR A 152 -13.35 -30.73 18.71
N GLU A 153 -14.19 -31.55 18.10
CA GLU A 153 -14.92 -31.17 16.87
C GLU A 153 -15.83 -29.95 17.07
N LYS A 154 -16.37 -29.75 18.28
CA LYS A 154 -17.17 -28.56 18.61
C LYS A 154 -16.31 -27.29 18.63
N GLU A 155 -15.09 -27.36 19.16
CA GLU A 155 -14.14 -26.24 19.12
C GLU A 155 -13.67 -25.95 17.70
N LYS A 156 -13.37 -26.99 16.92
CA LYS A 156 -12.97 -26.84 15.52
C LYS A 156 -14.01 -26.05 14.71
N LYS A 157 -15.30 -26.40 14.85
CA LYS A 157 -16.40 -25.65 14.21
C LYS A 157 -16.43 -24.17 14.62
N ARG A 158 -16.29 -23.89 15.91
CA ARG A 158 -16.28 -22.50 16.42
C ARG A 158 -15.07 -21.71 15.91
N VAL A 159 -13.90 -22.33 15.82
CA VAL A 159 -12.70 -21.72 15.25
C VAL A 159 -12.88 -21.43 13.75
N GLU A 160 -13.51 -22.33 13.00
CA GLU A 160 -13.83 -22.11 11.58
C GLU A 160 -14.84 -20.96 11.38
N GLU A 161 -15.88 -20.89 12.21
CA GLU A 161 -16.86 -19.79 12.21
C GLU A 161 -16.21 -18.45 12.57
N PHE A 162 -15.34 -18.45 13.58
CA PHE A 162 -14.52 -17.30 13.94
C PHE A 162 -13.66 -16.82 12.76
N LYS A 163 -12.93 -17.72 12.10
CA LYS A 163 -12.07 -17.36 10.95
C LYS A 163 -12.88 -16.72 9.81
N LYS A 164 -14.07 -17.24 9.53
CA LYS A 164 -15.00 -16.65 8.55
C LYS A 164 -15.46 -15.26 8.99
N ALA A 165 -15.91 -15.10 10.23
CA ALA A 165 -16.37 -13.82 10.75
C ALA A 165 -15.26 -12.76 10.77
N LYS A 166 -14.04 -13.14 11.16
CA LYS A 166 -12.84 -12.30 11.14
C LYS A 166 -12.55 -11.81 9.73
N LEU A 167 -12.49 -12.72 8.75
CA LEU A 167 -12.25 -12.37 7.35
C LEU A 167 -13.32 -11.40 6.79
N GLU A 168 -14.59 -11.60 7.14
CA GLU A 168 -15.67 -10.69 6.70
C GLU A 168 -15.58 -9.28 7.32
N LEU A 169 -14.99 -9.14 8.51
CA LEU A 169 -14.69 -7.83 9.09
C LEU A 169 -13.43 -7.22 8.48
N GLU A 170 -12.38 -8.00 8.26
CA GLU A 170 -11.13 -7.52 7.66
C GLU A 170 -11.35 -6.95 6.26
N LYS A 171 -12.25 -7.55 5.47
CA LYS A 171 -12.67 -7.02 4.15
C LYS A 171 -13.29 -5.60 4.21
N LYS A 172 -13.78 -5.17 5.37
CA LYS A 172 -14.36 -3.84 5.56
C LYS A 172 -13.33 -2.78 5.93
N ILE A 173 -12.11 -3.20 6.30
CA ILE A 173 -11.03 -2.27 6.62
C ILE A 173 -10.58 -1.60 5.32
N VAL A 174 -10.66 -0.28 5.30
CA VAL A 174 -10.23 0.52 4.16
C VAL A 174 -8.80 0.97 4.40
N LYS A 175 -7.90 0.71 3.44
CA LYS A 175 -6.52 1.23 3.50
C LYS A 175 -6.56 2.76 3.48
N LEU A 176 -5.90 3.38 4.44
CA LEU A 176 -5.68 4.83 4.46
C LEU A 176 -4.49 5.19 3.55
N PRO A 177 -4.47 6.40 2.97
CA PRO A 177 -3.28 6.87 2.27
C PRO A 177 -2.08 6.93 3.21
N ASP A 178 -0.91 6.62 2.68
CA ASP A 178 0.35 6.67 3.40
C ASP A 178 0.92 8.10 3.43
N PHE A 179 0.62 8.88 2.38
CA PHE A 179 1.06 10.26 2.22
C PHE A 179 0.04 11.10 1.46
N HIS A 180 0.14 12.41 1.60
CA HIS A 180 -0.61 13.39 0.83
C HIS A 180 0.32 14.40 0.15
N THR A 181 0.14 14.55 -1.16
CA THR A 181 0.66 15.68 -1.95
C THR A 181 -0.37 16.80 -1.99
N GLN A 182 -0.13 17.86 -2.78
CA GLN A 182 -1.07 18.96 -2.88
C GLN A 182 -2.43 18.50 -3.43
N ASN A 183 -2.39 17.66 -4.46
CA ASN A 183 -3.60 17.26 -5.20
C ASN A 183 -3.95 15.77 -5.04
N PHE A 184 -3.05 14.95 -4.50
CA PHE A 184 -3.24 13.49 -4.45
C PHE A 184 -3.01 12.87 -3.08
N SER A 185 -3.78 11.83 -2.80
CA SER A 185 -3.53 10.85 -1.75
C SER A 185 -2.72 9.70 -2.34
N LEU A 186 -1.58 9.41 -1.73
CA LEU A 186 -0.65 8.38 -2.19
C LEU A 186 -0.77 7.14 -1.30
N PHE A 187 -0.86 5.97 -1.93
CA PHE A 187 -0.83 4.68 -1.27
C PHE A 187 0.39 3.94 -1.75
N VAL A 188 1.33 3.63 -0.85
CA VAL A 188 2.50 2.80 -1.16
C VAL A 188 1.98 1.46 -1.66
N ASP A 189 2.28 1.16 -2.92
CA ASP A 189 1.89 -0.10 -3.57
C ASP A 189 3.03 -1.12 -3.44
N SER A 190 4.24 -0.72 -3.82
CA SER A 190 5.42 -1.58 -3.68
C SER A 190 6.73 -0.79 -3.65
N HIS A 191 7.76 -1.41 -3.09
CA HIS A 191 9.15 -1.03 -3.28
C HIS A 191 9.94 -2.26 -3.73
N LYS A 192 10.81 -2.09 -4.74
CA LYS A 192 11.65 -3.16 -5.31
C LYS A 192 13.07 -2.65 -5.49
N GLY A 193 14.04 -3.55 -5.45
CA GLY A 193 15.44 -3.18 -5.64
C GLY A 193 16.04 -2.37 -4.48
N LEU A 194 15.46 -2.47 -3.28
CA LEU A 194 15.96 -1.89 -2.04
C LEU A 194 16.25 -3.01 -1.03
N GLU A 195 17.32 -2.88 -0.24
CA GLU A 195 17.71 -3.85 0.79
C GLU A 195 16.68 -3.88 1.92
N ASP A 196 16.22 -5.08 2.30
CA ASP A 196 15.29 -5.29 3.41
C ASP A 196 15.71 -6.54 4.23
N GLU A 197 14.86 -7.01 5.14
CA GLU A 197 15.14 -8.19 6.00
C GLU A 197 15.35 -9.49 5.22
N PHE A 198 14.88 -9.52 3.97
CA PHE A 198 14.86 -10.70 3.10
C PHE A 198 15.62 -10.51 1.80
N HIS A 199 16.14 -9.31 1.52
CA HIS A 199 16.79 -9.00 0.26
C HIS A 199 18.07 -8.21 0.47
N ILE A 200 19.14 -8.64 -0.18
CA ILE A 200 20.38 -7.87 -0.32
C ILE A 200 20.45 -7.28 -1.72
N VAL A 201 20.91 -6.03 -1.82
CA VAL A 201 21.01 -5.29 -3.08
C VAL A 201 22.44 -4.89 -3.38
N TYR A 202 22.84 -5.04 -4.64
CA TYR A 202 24.09 -4.53 -5.18
C TYR A 202 23.84 -3.69 -6.44
N PRO A 203 24.46 -2.51 -6.62
CA PRO A 203 25.37 -1.86 -5.68
C PRO A 203 24.61 -1.31 -4.46
N GLU A 204 25.26 -1.28 -3.29
CA GLU A 204 24.66 -0.89 -2.00
C GLU A 204 24.14 0.56 -2.04
N GLU A 205 24.78 1.41 -2.86
CA GLU A 205 24.37 2.78 -3.14
C GLU A 205 22.92 2.87 -3.62
N THR A 206 22.43 1.86 -4.34
CA THR A 206 21.04 1.83 -4.81
C THR A 206 20.05 1.82 -3.67
N SER A 207 20.29 1.00 -2.63
CA SER A 207 19.45 0.99 -1.43
C SER A 207 19.53 2.32 -0.69
N ARG A 208 20.74 2.85 -0.50
CA ARG A 208 20.95 4.13 0.19
C ARG A 208 20.21 5.28 -0.49
N GLU A 209 20.31 5.37 -1.81
CA GLU A 209 19.59 6.36 -2.61
C GLU A 209 18.08 6.15 -2.54
N GLY A 210 17.58 4.92 -2.62
CA GLY A 210 16.15 4.64 -2.49
C GLY A 210 15.60 5.02 -1.11
N TYR A 211 16.37 4.79 -0.04
CA TYR A 211 16.02 5.27 1.30
C TYR A 211 16.04 6.80 1.41
N GLN A 212 16.96 7.46 0.71
CA GLN A 212 16.94 8.92 0.58
C GLN A 212 15.66 9.38 -0.12
N VAL A 213 15.25 8.75 -1.22
CA VAL A 213 13.99 9.06 -1.91
C VAL A 213 12.79 8.91 -0.96
N LEU A 214 12.70 7.80 -0.20
CA LEU A 214 11.63 7.61 0.79
C LEU A 214 11.64 8.69 1.88
N SER A 215 12.82 9.12 2.31
CA SER A 215 12.97 10.20 3.28
C SER A 215 12.46 11.53 2.72
N GLU A 216 12.82 11.87 1.48
CA GLU A 216 12.35 13.10 0.83
C GLU A 216 10.83 13.10 0.64
N ILE A 217 10.24 11.96 0.27
CA ILE A 217 8.78 11.80 0.18
C ILE A 217 8.14 12.06 1.54
N LYS A 218 8.69 11.49 2.61
CA LYS A 218 8.17 11.69 3.97
C LYS A 218 8.34 13.11 4.49
N GLU A 219 9.38 13.82 4.06
CA GLU A 219 9.62 15.22 4.44
C GLU A 219 8.70 16.19 3.69
N LEU A 220 8.51 15.96 2.39
CA LEU A 220 7.74 16.86 1.53
C LEU A 220 6.23 16.59 1.56
N CYS A 221 5.81 15.36 1.81
CA CYS A 221 4.40 14.99 1.86
C CYS A 221 3.86 15.03 3.29
N GLU A 222 2.59 15.41 3.41
CA GLU A 222 1.88 15.32 4.69
C GLU A 222 1.50 13.85 4.97
N LYS A 223 1.37 13.50 6.26
CA LYS A 223 0.84 12.20 6.70
C LYS A 223 -0.67 12.24 6.86
#